data_AF-A0A1S3M4A3-F1
#
_entry.id   AF-A0A1S3M4A3-F1
#
_cell.length_a   1.000
_cell.length_b   1.000
_cell.length_c   1.000
_cell.angle_alpha   90.00
_cell.angle_beta   90.00
_cell.angle_gamma   90.00
#
_symmetry.space_group_name_H-M   'P 1'
#
loop_
_entity.id
_entity.type
_entity.pdbx_description
1 polymer ?
#
loop_
_entity_poly.entity_id
_entity_poly.type
_entity_poly.pdbx_seq_one_letter_code
_entity_poly.pdbx_strand_id
1 'polypeptide(L)'
;MLDLALRMVFCALLCSISARASGCPLRCECSEAAHTVKCVSKDLRSVPSGIPGYTRNLFITGNQISRIGPESFKGLDNITTLSLSNNRITKVESQTFSGLRSLRSLDLSSNQLAVINPEAFTVPGHTLRELNLSRALYNHSSFMNLAVSLRWSTLGEIRTLDLSGNRLIYLPSHTFSYLGGLRRLILANNSLVALHNGTFSGLDSLEQLDLTLNALRTVQEEGLAELASLPPGVRLLLGENPWTCICGMEPFAAWLNSSQGHVGDAEGLVCAFPSDMRNTSLLRLAAGQAGAGGDGVELGCHRVGEGADLALQTSYVFLGIVLGFVGLVFLLVLYLNRQGIKKRINDMREACTEMLEGYHYHYEHDSDPRLSQVSTTADI
;
A
#
# COMPACT_ATOMS: atom_id res chain seq x y z
N MET A 1 -43.13 33.95 -62.41
CA MET A 1 -42.38 32.71 -62.07
C MET A 1 -41.04 32.94 -61.37
N LEU A 2 -40.53 34.18 -61.27
CA LEU A 2 -39.23 34.47 -60.61
C LEU A 2 -39.31 34.65 -59.08
N ASP A 3 -40.52 34.84 -58.53
CA ASP A 3 -40.73 35.27 -57.12
C ASP A 3 -40.90 34.10 -56.14
N LEU A 4 -41.25 32.90 -56.64
CA LEU A 4 -41.39 31.70 -55.81
C LEU A 4 -40.03 31.03 -55.51
N ALA A 5 -39.10 31.09 -56.46
CA ALA A 5 -37.76 30.50 -56.30
C ALA A 5 -36.91 31.28 -55.28
N LEU A 6 -37.04 32.61 -55.22
CA LEU A 6 -36.26 33.45 -54.30
C LEU A 6 -36.70 33.27 -52.84
N ARG A 7 -38.01 33.07 -52.59
CA ARG A 7 -38.56 32.81 -51.25
C ARG A 7 -38.19 31.41 -50.72
N MET A 8 -38.10 30.41 -51.59
CA MET A 8 -37.68 29.06 -51.21
C MET A 8 -36.18 28.99 -50.87
N VAL A 9 -35.34 29.77 -51.57
CA VAL A 9 -33.90 29.88 -51.26
C VAL A 9 -33.66 30.63 -49.95
N PHE A 10 -34.43 31.68 -49.67
CA PHE A 10 -34.31 32.41 -48.40
C PHE A 10 -34.82 31.60 -47.19
N CYS A 11 -35.87 30.79 -47.35
CA CYS A 11 -36.30 29.83 -46.32
C CYS A 11 -35.29 28.69 -46.12
N ALA A 12 -34.61 28.21 -47.18
CA ALA A 12 -33.57 27.20 -47.05
C ALA A 12 -32.26 27.74 -46.40
N LEU A 13 -31.95 29.02 -46.61
CA LEU A 13 -30.82 29.72 -45.96
C LEU A 13 -31.11 30.13 -44.50
N LEU A 14 -32.37 30.32 -44.13
CA LEU A 14 -32.78 30.60 -42.74
C LEU A 14 -33.11 29.34 -41.92
N CYS A 15 -33.45 28.21 -42.57
CA CYS A 15 -33.72 26.93 -41.88
C CYS A 15 -32.51 25.98 -41.76
N SER A 16 -31.32 26.36 -42.22
CA SER A 16 -30.09 25.56 -42.06
C SER A 16 -29.22 25.98 -40.86
N ILE A 17 -29.63 26.98 -40.08
CA ILE A 17 -29.00 27.34 -38.80
C ILE A 17 -29.94 26.93 -37.66
N SER A 18 -30.18 25.63 -37.56
CA SER A 18 -30.70 25.01 -36.33
C SER A 18 -29.99 23.69 -36.09
N ALA A 19 -28.66 23.69 -36.26
CA ALA A 19 -27.83 22.84 -35.44
C ALA A 19 -27.91 23.43 -34.03
N ARG A 20 -28.58 22.73 -33.10
CA ARG A 20 -28.34 22.92 -31.67
C ARG A 20 -26.85 22.68 -31.47
N ALA A 21 -26.06 23.75 -31.50
CA ALA A 21 -24.68 23.69 -31.12
C ALA A 21 -24.66 23.39 -29.62
N SER A 22 -24.56 22.11 -29.25
CA SER A 22 -23.79 21.71 -28.08
C SER A 22 -22.35 22.13 -28.35
N GLY A 23 -22.13 23.44 -28.25
CA GLY A 23 -20.90 24.10 -28.62
C GLY A 23 -19.76 23.59 -27.77
N CYS A 24 -18.57 23.54 -28.36
CA CYS A 24 -17.35 23.24 -27.61
C CYS A 24 -17.23 24.21 -26.42
N PRO A 25 -16.84 23.73 -25.21
CA PRO A 25 -16.64 24.62 -24.08
C PRO A 25 -15.65 25.75 -24.42
N LEU A 26 -15.93 26.98 -23.99
CA LEU A 26 -15.22 28.22 -24.36
C LEU A 26 -13.69 28.19 -24.24
N ARG A 27 -13.16 27.33 -23.36
CA ARG A 27 -11.72 27.21 -23.08
C ARG A 27 -11.10 25.94 -23.64
N CYS A 28 -11.87 25.11 -24.32
CA CYS A 28 -11.45 23.82 -24.81
C CYS A 28 -11.39 23.79 -26.34
N GLU A 29 -10.63 22.84 -26.86
CA GLU A 29 -10.51 22.53 -28.27
C GLU A 29 -11.23 21.21 -28.52
N CYS A 30 -12.24 21.22 -29.40
CA CYS A 30 -13.04 20.05 -29.72
C CYS A 30 -12.82 19.64 -31.17
N SER A 31 -12.61 18.35 -31.38
CA SER A 31 -12.52 17.73 -32.70
C SER A 31 -13.55 16.61 -32.79
N GLU A 32 -14.58 16.82 -33.60
CA GLU A 32 -15.62 15.82 -33.86
C GLU A 32 -15.06 14.62 -34.64
N ALA A 33 -14.23 14.87 -35.66
CA ALA A 33 -13.58 13.80 -36.43
C ALA A 33 -12.73 12.87 -35.53
N ALA A 34 -11.98 13.43 -34.58
CA ALA A 34 -11.18 12.66 -33.64
C ALA A 34 -11.94 12.24 -32.37
N HIS A 35 -13.23 12.61 -32.23
CA HIS A 35 -14.04 12.40 -31.03
C HIS A 35 -13.32 12.84 -29.74
N THR A 36 -12.59 13.96 -29.81
CA THR A 36 -11.64 14.38 -28.78
C THR A 36 -11.91 15.80 -28.31
N VAL A 37 -11.85 16.02 -27.00
CA VAL A 37 -11.94 17.33 -26.37
C VAL A 37 -10.70 17.54 -25.50
N LYS A 38 -10.00 18.66 -25.71
CA LYS A 38 -8.78 19.04 -25.01
C LYS A 38 -8.95 20.37 -24.30
N CYS A 39 -8.73 20.38 -22.99
CA CYS A 39 -8.80 21.53 -22.12
C CYS A 39 -7.48 21.63 -21.33
N VAL A 40 -6.38 21.91 -22.03
CA VAL A 40 -5.01 21.85 -21.46
C VAL A 40 -4.54 23.22 -21.00
N SER A 41 -4.13 23.34 -19.72
CA SER A 41 -3.58 24.57 -19.15
C SER A 41 -4.46 25.79 -19.36
N LYS A 42 -5.75 25.67 -19.01
CA LYS A 42 -6.78 26.70 -19.21
C LYS A 42 -7.28 27.30 -17.89
N ASP A 43 -6.54 27.09 -16.80
CA ASP A 43 -6.85 27.56 -15.45
C ASP A 43 -8.25 27.16 -14.94
N LEU A 44 -8.75 26.01 -15.40
CA LEU A 44 -10.07 25.52 -14.99
C LEU A 44 -10.08 25.14 -13.51
N ARG A 45 -11.12 25.54 -12.80
CA ARG A 45 -11.34 25.18 -11.37
C ARG A 45 -12.34 24.03 -11.19
N SER A 46 -13.05 23.68 -12.26
CA SER A 46 -14.00 22.57 -12.32
C SER A 46 -13.97 21.93 -13.70
N VAL A 47 -14.51 20.72 -13.82
CA VAL A 47 -14.78 20.10 -15.13
C VAL A 47 -15.78 20.99 -15.89
N PRO A 48 -15.51 21.37 -17.15
CA PRO A 48 -16.38 22.27 -17.90
C PRO A 48 -17.70 21.58 -18.27
N SER A 49 -18.81 22.31 -18.17
CA SER A 49 -20.10 21.85 -18.70
C SER A 49 -20.17 22.01 -20.21
N GLY A 50 -21.10 21.30 -20.86
CA GLY A 50 -21.30 21.37 -22.31
C GLY A 50 -20.26 20.60 -23.12
N ILE A 51 -19.61 19.60 -22.54
CA ILE A 51 -18.77 18.66 -23.31
C ILE A 51 -19.66 17.94 -24.34
N PRO A 52 -19.31 17.96 -25.64
CA PRO A 52 -20.12 17.35 -26.68
C PRO A 52 -20.33 15.83 -26.47
N GLY A 53 -21.53 15.32 -26.72
CA GLY A 53 -21.88 13.91 -26.49
C GLY A 53 -21.15 12.89 -27.40
N TYR A 54 -20.53 13.34 -28.50
CA TYR A 54 -19.66 12.49 -29.32
C TYR A 54 -18.30 12.20 -28.67
N THR A 55 -17.95 12.89 -27.59
CA THR A 55 -16.60 12.82 -27.00
C THR A 55 -16.29 11.42 -26.48
N ARG A 56 -15.19 10.85 -26.96
CA ARG A 56 -14.60 9.59 -26.48
C ARG A 56 -13.32 9.82 -25.69
N ASN A 57 -12.51 10.78 -26.11
CA ASN A 57 -11.26 11.14 -25.44
C ASN A 57 -11.37 12.54 -24.84
N LEU A 58 -11.29 12.64 -23.52
CA LEU A 58 -11.40 13.89 -22.78
C LEU A 58 -10.10 14.14 -22.00
N PHE A 59 -9.40 15.21 -22.35
CA PHE A 59 -8.15 15.62 -21.70
C PHE A 59 -8.35 16.96 -21.01
N ILE A 60 -8.40 16.97 -19.68
CA ILE A 60 -8.52 18.17 -18.85
C ILE A 60 -7.26 18.26 -17.98
N THR A 61 -6.12 18.51 -18.63
CA THR A 61 -4.80 18.39 -17.99
C THR A 61 -4.21 19.76 -17.65
N GLY A 62 -3.40 19.83 -16.59
CA GLY A 62 -2.69 21.06 -16.25
C GLY A 62 -3.58 22.20 -15.75
N ASN A 63 -4.71 21.90 -15.09
CA ASN A 63 -5.64 22.92 -14.57
C ASN A 63 -5.58 23.01 -13.03
N GLN A 64 -6.55 23.71 -12.43
CA GLN A 64 -6.62 23.99 -11.00
C GLN A 64 -7.83 23.29 -10.35
N ILE A 65 -8.28 22.17 -10.92
CA ILE A 65 -9.42 21.41 -10.41
C ILE A 65 -9.02 20.74 -9.09
N SER A 66 -9.79 21.00 -8.03
CA SER A 66 -9.48 20.49 -6.68
C SER A 66 -10.38 19.37 -6.20
N ARG A 67 -11.58 19.24 -6.77
CA ARG A 67 -12.58 18.26 -6.39
C ARG A 67 -13.27 17.72 -7.63
N ILE A 68 -13.52 16.42 -7.62
CA ILE A 68 -14.32 15.73 -8.62
C ILE A 68 -15.35 14.84 -7.91
N GLY A 69 -16.52 14.71 -8.50
CA GLY A 69 -17.62 13.90 -7.97
C GLY A 69 -18.56 13.44 -9.08
N PRO A 70 -19.62 12.69 -8.77
CA PRO A 70 -20.52 12.06 -9.76
C PRO A 70 -21.10 13.06 -10.77
N GLU A 71 -21.50 14.25 -10.30
CA GLU A 71 -22.09 15.29 -11.14
C GLU A 71 -21.07 15.93 -12.11
N SER A 72 -19.75 15.78 -11.86
CA SER A 72 -18.71 16.31 -12.76
C SER A 72 -18.68 15.62 -14.13
N PHE A 73 -19.16 14.38 -14.21
CA PHE A 73 -19.08 13.53 -15.41
C PHE A 73 -20.44 13.02 -15.90
N LYS A 74 -21.52 13.67 -15.46
CA LYS A 74 -22.89 13.27 -15.79
C LYS A 74 -23.18 13.44 -17.27
N GLY A 75 -23.78 12.42 -17.88
CA GLY A 75 -24.16 12.41 -19.30
C GLY A 75 -22.98 12.22 -20.27
N LEU A 76 -21.81 11.82 -19.77
CA LEU A 76 -20.61 11.55 -20.57
C LEU A 76 -20.40 10.04 -20.79
N ASP A 77 -21.47 9.31 -21.11
CA ASP A 77 -21.51 7.84 -21.16
C ASP A 77 -20.55 7.22 -22.20
N ASN A 78 -20.17 8.00 -23.22
CA ASN A 78 -19.35 7.57 -24.35
C ASN A 78 -17.84 7.73 -24.13
N ILE A 79 -17.41 8.35 -23.02
CA ILE A 79 -15.98 8.57 -22.76
C ILE A 79 -15.28 7.22 -22.53
N THR A 80 -14.24 6.97 -23.30
CA THR A 80 -13.35 5.81 -23.18
C THR A 80 -12.04 6.17 -22.49
N THR A 81 -11.56 7.39 -22.69
CA THR A 81 -10.27 7.87 -22.16
C THR A 81 -10.48 9.20 -21.46
N LEU A 82 -10.16 9.24 -20.17
CA LEU A 82 -10.24 10.45 -19.35
C LEU A 82 -8.89 10.74 -18.71
N SER A 83 -8.30 11.89 -19.01
CA SER A 83 -7.12 12.39 -18.31
C SER A 83 -7.44 13.67 -17.56
N LEU A 84 -7.18 13.63 -16.26
CA LEU A 84 -7.25 14.73 -15.30
C LEU A 84 -5.87 14.97 -14.68
N SER A 85 -4.81 14.61 -15.39
CA SER A 85 -3.45 14.72 -14.88
C SER A 85 -3.01 16.16 -14.67
N ASN A 86 -2.06 16.35 -13.75
CA ASN A 86 -1.53 17.67 -13.40
C ASN A 86 -2.63 18.67 -13.00
N ASN A 87 -3.59 18.21 -12.19
CA ASN A 87 -4.55 19.08 -11.52
C ASN A 87 -4.19 19.21 -10.03
N ARG A 88 -5.11 19.72 -9.21
CA ARG A 88 -4.95 19.86 -7.75
C ARG A 88 -5.98 19.02 -7.01
N ILE A 89 -6.39 17.89 -7.59
CA ILE A 89 -7.47 17.07 -7.03
C ILE A 89 -6.99 16.49 -5.71
N THR A 90 -7.76 16.75 -4.65
CA THR A 90 -7.46 16.25 -3.30
C THR A 90 -8.42 15.18 -2.81
N LYS A 91 -9.60 15.09 -3.40
CA LYS A 91 -10.64 14.14 -3.01
C LYS A 91 -11.30 13.53 -4.23
N VAL A 92 -11.44 12.20 -4.22
CA VAL A 92 -12.30 11.46 -5.14
C VAL A 92 -13.49 10.91 -4.35
N GLU A 93 -14.68 11.39 -4.68
CA GLU A 93 -15.91 11.05 -3.96
C GLU A 93 -16.47 9.69 -4.40
N SER A 94 -17.43 9.15 -3.64
CA SER A 94 -18.11 7.90 -3.98
C SER A 94 -18.74 8.00 -5.38
N GLN A 95 -18.60 6.95 -6.19
CA GLN A 95 -19.26 6.83 -7.49
C GLN A 95 -18.93 7.96 -8.47
N THR A 96 -17.76 8.61 -8.31
CA THR A 96 -17.34 9.75 -9.14
C THR A 96 -17.38 9.43 -10.62
N PHE A 97 -17.00 8.20 -11.02
CA PHE A 97 -16.95 7.77 -12.42
C PHE A 97 -18.16 6.93 -12.85
N SER A 98 -19.23 6.89 -12.05
CA SER A 98 -20.41 6.06 -12.32
C SER A 98 -21.18 6.44 -13.59
N GLY A 99 -21.08 7.68 -14.05
CA GLY A 99 -21.66 8.12 -15.32
C GLY A 99 -20.89 7.67 -16.58
N LEU A 100 -19.65 7.20 -16.41
CA LEU A 100 -18.72 6.93 -17.53
C LEU A 100 -18.76 5.45 -17.94
N ARG A 101 -19.88 5.00 -18.51
CA ARG A 101 -20.15 3.58 -18.81
C ARG A 101 -19.12 2.91 -19.74
N SER A 102 -18.48 3.70 -20.60
CA SER A 102 -17.51 3.21 -21.60
C SER A 102 -16.05 3.38 -21.18
N LEU A 103 -15.77 3.84 -19.96
CA LEU A 103 -14.43 4.24 -19.53
C LEU A 103 -13.47 3.04 -19.48
N ARG A 104 -12.34 3.18 -20.17
CA ARG A 104 -11.29 2.15 -20.25
C ARG A 104 -9.97 2.63 -19.69
N SER A 105 -9.64 3.90 -19.84
CA SER A 105 -8.38 4.48 -19.36
C SER A 105 -8.65 5.75 -18.55
N LEU A 106 -8.18 5.75 -17.31
CA LEU A 106 -8.31 6.85 -16.37
C LEU A 106 -6.93 7.28 -15.88
N ASP A 107 -6.59 8.54 -16.13
CA ASP A 107 -5.34 9.15 -15.69
C ASP A 107 -5.61 10.27 -14.68
N LEU A 108 -5.20 10.03 -13.43
CA LEU A 108 -5.23 10.97 -12.31
C LEU A 108 -3.82 11.32 -11.85
N SER A 109 -2.80 11.05 -12.67
CA SER A 109 -1.40 11.28 -12.31
C SER A 109 -1.11 12.74 -11.95
N SER A 110 -0.09 12.93 -11.11
CA SER A 110 0.39 14.26 -10.72
C SER A 110 -0.73 15.14 -10.10
N ASN A 111 -1.55 14.52 -9.25
CA ASN A 111 -2.54 15.17 -8.38
C ASN A 111 -2.09 15.09 -6.91
N GLN A 112 -2.97 15.41 -5.96
CA GLN A 112 -2.67 15.45 -4.53
C GLN A 112 -3.78 14.76 -3.72
N LEU A 113 -4.17 13.56 -4.16
CA LEU A 113 -5.25 12.75 -3.60
C LEU A 113 -4.96 12.46 -2.13
N ALA A 114 -5.65 13.17 -1.25
CA ALA A 114 -5.59 13.01 0.19
C ALA A 114 -6.63 11.99 0.66
N VAL A 115 -7.84 12.02 0.07
CA VAL A 115 -8.97 11.17 0.44
C VAL A 115 -9.54 10.46 -0.78
N ILE A 116 -9.60 9.14 -0.73
CA ILE A 116 -10.18 8.29 -1.78
C ILE A 116 -11.32 7.51 -1.13
N ASN A 117 -12.55 7.71 -1.61
CA ASN A 117 -13.67 6.93 -1.14
C ASN A 117 -13.55 5.46 -1.60
N PRO A 118 -14.00 4.45 -0.82
CA PRO A 118 -13.98 3.05 -1.24
C PRO A 118 -14.65 2.78 -2.59
N GLU A 119 -15.74 3.47 -2.90
CA GLU A 119 -16.48 3.37 -4.16
C GLU A 119 -16.05 4.40 -5.22
N ALA A 120 -14.90 5.06 -5.03
CA ALA A 120 -14.45 6.14 -5.90
C ALA A 120 -14.30 5.70 -7.36
N PHE A 121 -13.72 4.52 -7.58
CA PHE A 121 -13.40 3.99 -8.91
C PHE A 121 -14.45 3.01 -9.45
N THR A 122 -15.67 3.04 -8.91
CA THR A 122 -16.77 2.23 -9.42
C THR A 122 -17.21 2.73 -10.81
N VAL A 123 -16.97 1.91 -11.82
CA VAL A 123 -17.40 2.13 -13.21
C VAL A 123 -18.43 1.06 -13.61
N PRO A 124 -19.59 1.43 -14.19
CA PRO A 124 -20.59 0.45 -14.62
C PRO A 124 -20.03 -0.49 -15.69
N GLY A 125 -20.35 -1.78 -15.56
CA GLY A 125 -19.91 -2.80 -16.53
C GLY A 125 -18.43 -3.16 -16.42
N HIS A 126 -17.71 -2.69 -15.40
CA HIS A 126 -16.33 -3.08 -15.09
C HIS A 126 -15.38 -2.91 -16.29
N THR A 127 -15.57 -1.81 -17.02
CA THR A 127 -14.89 -1.57 -18.30
C THR A 127 -13.47 -1.02 -18.16
N LEU A 128 -13.11 -0.52 -16.97
CA LEU A 128 -11.83 0.13 -16.70
C LEU A 128 -10.67 -0.87 -16.83
N ARG A 129 -9.68 -0.53 -17.68
CA ARG A 129 -8.51 -1.35 -18.00
C ARG A 129 -7.22 -0.73 -17.53
N GLU A 130 -7.14 0.59 -17.50
CA GLU A 130 -5.92 1.32 -17.16
C GLU A 130 -6.24 2.39 -16.12
N LEU A 131 -5.49 2.36 -15.02
CA LEU A 131 -5.58 3.35 -13.96
C LEU A 131 -4.17 3.90 -13.68
N ASN A 132 -3.96 5.17 -13.99
CA ASN A 132 -2.73 5.88 -13.68
C ASN A 132 -2.91 6.79 -12.46
N LEU A 133 -2.20 6.45 -11.39
CA LEU A 133 -2.14 7.18 -10.13
C LEU A 133 -0.68 7.57 -9.80
N SER A 134 0.18 7.68 -10.81
CA SER A 134 1.57 8.08 -10.62
C SER A 134 1.67 9.49 -10.03
N ARG A 135 2.50 9.68 -8.99
CA ARG A 135 2.67 10.95 -8.27
C ARG A 135 1.34 11.60 -7.86
N ALA A 136 0.32 10.80 -7.52
CA ALA A 136 -1.02 11.29 -7.24
C ALA A 136 -1.39 11.25 -5.77
N LEU A 137 -0.80 10.36 -4.98
CA LEU A 137 -1.15 10.15 -3.57
C LEU A 137 -0.45 11.19 -2.68
N TYR A 138 -1.23 11.86 -1.82
CA TYR A 138 -0.69 12.89 -0.93
C TYR A 138 0.23 12.30 0.15
N ASN A 139 -0.17 11.16 0.73
CA ASN A 139 0.58 10.45 1.76
C ASN A 139 0.22 8.96 1.80
N HIS A 140 0.81 8.23 2.74
CA HIS A 140 0.54 6.79 2.91
C HIS A 140 -0.91 6.49 3.34
N SER A 141 -1.59 7.37 4.08
CA SER A 141 -3.00 7.16 4.44
C SER A 141 -3.93 7.14 3.21
N SER A 142 -3.60 7.94 2.18
CA SER A 142 -4.30 7.94 0.90
C SER A 142 -4.08 6.63 0.13
N PHE A 143 -2.91 6.01 0.27
CA PHE A 143 -2.66 4.66 -0.24
C PHE A 143 -3.52 3.61 0.49
N MET A 144 -3.69 3.72 1.82
CA MET A 144 -4.58 2.80 2.55
C MET A 144 -6.04 2.94 2.10
N ASN A 145 -6.49 4.16 1.80
CA ASN A 145 -7.81 4.40 1.20
C ASN A 145 -7.94 3.74 -0.18
N LEU A 146 -6.91 3.90 -1.03
CA LEU A 146 -6.85 3.23 -2.32
C LEU A 146 -6.90 1.70 -2.16
N ALA A 147 -6.11 1.13 -1.24
CA ALA A 147 -6.08 -0.30 -0.98
C ALA A 147 -7.48 -0.84 -0.64
N VAL A 148 -8.26 -0.12 0.16
CA VAL A 148 -9.67 -0.47 0.41
C VAL A 148 -10.50 -0.41 -0.87
N SER A 149 -10.32 0.62 -1.70
CA SER A 149 -11.05 0.74 -2.98
C SER A 149 -10.68 -0.36 -3.98
N LEU A 150 -9.42 -0.81 -4.02
CA LEU A 150 -8.97 -1.90 -4.89
C LEU A 150 -9.61 -3.26 -4.54
N ARG A 151 -10.06 -3.46 -3.29
CA ARG A 151 -10.78 -4.68 -2.87
C ARG A 151 -12.17 -4.77 -3.44
N TRP A 152 -12.74 -3.65 -3.91
CA TRP A 152 -14.04 -3.67 -4.52
C TRP A 152 -13.94 -4.32 -5.89
N SER A 153 -14.82 -5.28 -6.15
CA SER A 153 -14.82 -6.14 -7.34
C SER A 153 -14.95 -5.39 -8.67
N THR A 154 -15.16 -4.08 -8.63
CA THR A 154 -15.34 -3.24 -9.82
C THR A 154 -14.08 -3.09 -10.66
N LEU A 155 -12.92 -3.37 -10.07
CA LEU A 155 -11.60 -3.21 -10.69
C LEU A 155 -10.94 -4.54 -11.14
N GLY A 156 -11.66 -5.66 -11.08
CA GLY A 156 -11.12 -6.97 -11.46
C GLY A 156 -10.65 -7.07 -12.92
N GLU A 157 -11.14 -6.18 -13.78
CA GLU A 157 -10.81 -6.12 -15.21
C GLU A 157 -9.63 -5.19 -15.54
N ILE A 158 -9.05 -4.50 -14.54
CA ILE A 158 -7.87 -3.65 -14.72
C ILE A 158 -6.71 -4.52 -15.21
N ARG A 159 -6.02 -4.02 -16.24
CA ARG A 159 -4.82 -4.60 -16.85
C ARG A 159 -3.56 -3.84 -16.49
N THR A 160 -3.65 -2.53 -16.31
CA THR A 160 -2.50 -1.68 -15.98
C THR A 160 -2.81 -0.80 -14.78
N LEU A 161 -1.97 -0.89 -13.75
CA LEU A 161 -2.01 -0.02 -12.58
C LEU A 161 -0.65 0.64 -12.39
N ASP A 162 -0.62 1.97 -12.49
CA ASP A 162 0.58 2.77 -12.25
C ASP A 162 0.48 3.52 -10.93
N LEU A 163 1.36 3.17 -9.99
CA LEU A 163 1.50 3.76 -8.67
C LEU A 163 2.91 4.36 -8.47
N SER A 164 3.61 4.65 -9.56
CA SER A 164 4.97 5.20 -9.49
C SER A 164 5.02 6.58 -8.84
N GLY A 165 6.12 6.92 -8.17
CA GLY A 165 6.31 8.29 -7.64
C GLY A 165 5.41 8.69 -6.47
N ASN A 166 4.81 7.73 -5.73
CA ASN A 166 3.90 7.99 -4.61
C ASN A 166 4.56 7.91 -3.23
N ARG A 167 5.88 7.75 -3.16
CA ARG A 167 6.68 7.66 -1.92
C ARG A 167 6.18 6.56 -0.97
N LEU A 168 5.72 5.43 -1.55
CA LEU A 168 5.24 4.28 -0.78
C LEU A 168 6.40 3.62 -0.05
N ILE A 169 6.26 3.38 1.26
CA ILE A 169 7.31 2.80 2.11
C ILE A 169 7.14 1.28 2.25
N TYR A 170 5.89 0.83 2.36
CA TYR A 170 5.52 -0.58 2.41
C TYR A 170 4.17 -0.79 1.72
N LEU A 171 3.92 -2.03 1.30
CA LEU A 171 2.67 -2.47 0.69
C LEU A 171 2.04 -3.53 1.60
N PRO A 172 0.82 -3.30 2.13
CA PRO A 172 0.11 -4.29 2.91
C PRO A 172 -0.13 -5.58 2.11
N SER A 173 -0.08 -6.73 2.78
CA SER A 173 -0.42 -8.01 2.18
C SER A 173 -1.84 -8.01 1.63
N HIS A 174 -2.03 -8.72 0.51
CA HIS A 174 -3.30 -8.89 -0.17
C HIS A 174 -3.96 -7.61 -0.71
N THR A 175 -3.19 -6.52 -0.84
CA THR A 175 -3.70 -5.26 -1.41
C THR A 175 -4.17 -5.44 -2.86
N PHE A 176 -3.48 -6.28 -3.64
CA PHE A 176 -3.75 -6.47 -5.06
C PHE A 176 -4.44 -7.79 -5.41
N SER A 177 -4.82 -8.61 -4.42
CA SER A 177 -5.34 -9.98 -4.65
C SER A 177 -6.66 -10.07 -5.41
N TYR A 178 -7.36 -8.95 -5.56
CA TYR A 178 -8.61 -8.87 -6.31
C TYR A 178 -8.40 -8.44 -7.76
N LEU A 179 -7.16 -8.15 -8.16
CA LEU A 179 -6.80 -7.68 -9.50
C LEU A 179 -6.26 -8.83 -10.36
N GLY A 180 -7.00 -9.95 -10.44
CA GLY A 180 -6.55 -11.15 -11.16
C GLY A 180 -6.32 -10.97 -12.67
N GLY A 181 -6.94 -9.94 -13.27
CA GLY A 181 -6.71 -9.54 -14.67
C GLY A 181 -5.52 -8.59 -14.90
N LEU A 182 -4.81 -8.19 -13.84
CA LEU A 182 -3.73 -7.22 -13.91
C LEU A 182 -2.52 -7.82 -14.63
N ARG A 183 -2.05 -7.11 -15.65
CA ARG A 183 -0.90 -7.48 -16.49
C ARG A 183 0.34 -6.66 -16.16
N ARG A 184 0.17 -5.38 -15.83
CA ARG A 184 1.28 -4.47 -15.54
C ARG A 184 1.03 -3.72 -14.24
N LEU A 185 1.92 -3.94 -13.28
CA LEU A 185 1.98 -3.20 -12.02
C LEU A 185 3.26 -2.37 -11.99
N ILE A 186 3.11 -1.04 -11.95
CA ILE A 186 4.24 -0.11 -11.93
C ILE A 186 4.34 0.52 -10.53
N LEU A 187 5.40 0.15 -9.80
CA LEU A 187 5.71 0.65 -8.46
C LEU A 187 7.05 1.41 -8.45
N ALA A 188 7.55 1.80 -9.63
CA ALA A 188 8.81 2.50 -9.80
C ALA A 188 8.85 3.83 -9.03
N ASN A 189 10.05 4.27 -8.63
CA ASN A 189 10.24 5.58 -7.98
C ASN A 189 9.40 5.74 -6.70
N ASN A 190 9.41 4.73 -5.85
CA ASN A 190 8.80 4.77 -4.52
C ASN A 190 9.90 4.67 -3.46
N SER A 191 9.56 4.28 -2.24
CA SER A 191 10.50 4.17 -1.12
C SER A 191 10.38 2.82 -0.44
N LEU A 192 10.06 1.78 -1.23
CA LEU A 192 9.87 0.43 -0.74
C LEU A 192 11.18 -0.13 -0.22
N VAL A 193 11.20 -0.56 1.04
CA VAL A 193 12.41 -1.05 1.72
C VAL A 193 12.47 -2.58 1.76
N ALA A 194 11.31 -3.23 1.78
CA ALA A 194 11.16 -4.67 1.82
C ALA A 194 9.91 -5.12 1.05
N LEU A 195 9.90 -6.39 0.67
CA LEU A 195 8.74 -7.09 0.12
C LEU A 195 8.25 -8.08 1.16
N HIS A 196 6.94 -8.11 1.40
CA HIS A 196 6.32 -9.00 2.38
C HIS A 196 5.53 -10.10 1.69
N ASN A 197 5.33 -11.19 2.43
CA ASN A 197 4.52 -12.30 1.97
C ASN A 197 3.08 -11.84 1.69
N GLY A 198 2.55 -12.30 0.54
CA GLY A 198 1.20 -12.04 0.09
C GLY A 198 1.01 -10.65 -0.52
N THR A 199 2.04 -9.81 -0.66
CA THR A 199 1.91 -8.48 -1.26
C THR A 199 1.40 -8.55 -2.70
N PHE A 200 1.89 -9.48 -3.51
CA PHE A 200 1.56 -9.69 -4.92
C PHE A 200 0.68 -10.93 -5.17
N SER A 201 0.25 -11.62 -4.11
CA SER A 201 -0.71 -12.73 -4.19
C SER A 201 -1.98 -12.36 -4.97
N GLY A 202 -2.45 -13.27 -5.82
CA GLY A 202 -3.66 -13.11 -6.66
C GLY A 202 -3.43 -12.37 -7.98
N LEU A 203 -2.19 -12.02 -8.32
CA LEU A 203 -1.82 -11.42 -9.61
C LEU A 203 -1.51 -12.48 -10.67
N ASP A 204 -2.49 -13.35 -10.97
CA ASP A 204 -2.28 -14.56 -11.78
C ASP A 204 -1.98 -14.27 -13.27
N SER A 205 -2.43 -13.11 -13.78
CA SER A 205 -2.23 -12.69 -15.17
C SER A 205 -1.07 -11.70 -15.35
N LEU A 206 -0.22 -11.53 -14.34
CA LEU A 206 0.83 -10.52 -14.38
C LEU A 206 1.85 -10.84 -15.47
N GLU A 207 2.21 -9.83 -16.25
CA GLU A 207 3.21 -9.89 -17.31
C GLU A 207 4.44 -9.03 -16.96
N GLN A 208 4.25 -7.96 -16.17
CA GLN A 208 5.31 -7.05 -15.79
C GLN A 208 5.10 -6.48 -14.38
N LEU A 209 6.17 -6.55 -13.58
CA LEU A 209 6.28 -5.91 -12.27
C LEU A 209 7.49 -4.98 -12.27
N ASP A 210 7.26 -3.68 -12.09
CA ASP A 210 8.34 -2.69 -12.04
C ASP A 210 8.54 -2.18 -10.60
N LEU A 211 9.67 -2.57 -10.00
CA LEU A 211 10.14 -2.14 -8.68
C LEU A 211 11.39 -1.26 -8.77
N THR A 212 11.70 -0.70 -9.94
CA THR A 212 12.87 0.15 -10.13
C THR A 212 12.83 1.41 -9.26
N LEU A 213 13.99 2.01 -8.98
CA LEU A 213 14.06 3.28 -8.23
C LEU A 213 13.33 3.20 -6.88
N ASN A 214 13.54 2.13 -6.12
CA ASN A 214 13.02 1.98 -4.76
C ASN A 214 14.17 2.03 -3.74
N ALA A 215 13.91 1.63 -2.50
CA ALA A 215 14.89 1.62 -1.42
C ALA A 215 15.27 0.19 -1.00
N LEU A 216 15.14 -0.79 -1.91
CA LEU A 216 15.46 -2.19 -1.62
C LEU A 216 16.97 -2.35 -1.45
N ARG A 217 17.37 -2.86 -0.28
CA ARG A 217 18.78 -3.14 0.04
C ARG A 217 19.16 -4.58 -0.22
N THR A 218 18.23 -5.49 0.01
CA THR A 218 18.32 -6.92 -0.26
C THR A 218 16.88 -7.45 -0.36
N VAL A 219 16.70 -8.62 -0.95
CA VAL A 219 15.42 -9.34 -0.90
C VAL A 219 15.61 -10.51 0.07
N GLN A 220 14.97 -10.41 1.24
CA GLN A 220 15.01 -11.45 2.27
C GLN A 220 14.16 -12.67 1.88
N GLU A 221 14.23 -13.75 2.63
CA GLU A 221 13.53 -15.02 2.35
C GLU A 221 12.03 -14.86 2.05
N GLU A 222 11.32 -14.05 2.85
CA GLU A 222 9.90 -13.75 2.60
C GLU A 222 9.66 -13.08 1.23
N GLY A 223 10.51 -12.10 0.89
CA GLY A 223 10.44 -11.42 -0.40
C GLY A 223 10.83 -12.33 -1.55
N LEU A 224 11.80 -13.23 -1.36
CA LEU A 224 12.21 -14.21 -2.36
C LEU A 224 11.09 -15.21 -2.64
N ALA A 225 10.42 -15.69 -1.59
CA ALA A 225 9.26 -16.56 -1.72
C ALA A 225 8.13 -15.86 -2.50
N GLU A 226 7.89 -14.58 -2.22
CA GLU A 226 6.89 -13.79 -2.95
C GLU A 226 7.28 -13.65 -4.44
N LEU A 227 8.52 -13.26 -4.75
CA LEU A 227 8.99 -13.14 -6.13
C LEU A 227 8.99 -14.48 -6.88
N ALA A 228 9.27 -15.58 -6.18
CA ALA A 228 9.21 -16.93 -6.73
C ALA A 228 7.77 -17.41 -6.97
N SER A 229 6.79 -16.84 -6.27
CA SER A 229 5.36 -17.17 -6.45
C SER A 229 4.71 -16.47 -7.64
N LEU A 230 5.40 -15.50 -8.26
CA LEU A 230 4.90 -14.78 -9.42
C LEU A 230 4.70 -15.73 -10.62
N PRO A 231 3.73 -15.44 -11.51
CA PRO A 231 3.50 -16.24 -12.71
C PRO A 231 4.79 -16.41 -13.57
N PRO A 232 4.94 -17.57 -14.24
CA PRO A 232 6.08 -17.79 -15.12
C PRO A 232 6.07 -16.79 -16.29
N GLY A 233 7.24 -16.24 -16.63
CA GLY A 233 7.37 -15.27 -17.72
C GLY A 233 7.07 -13.81 -17.34
N VAL A 234 6.79 -13.52 -16.06
CA VAL A 234 6.73 -12.12 -15.57
C VAL A 234 8.07 -11.45 -15.80
N ARG A 235 8.04 -10.29 -16.44
CA ARG A 235 9.20 -9.38 -16.52
C ARG A 235 9.28 -8.55 -15.25
N LEU A 236 10.18 -8.94 -14.36
CA LEU A 236 10.50 -8.22 -13.13
C LEU A 236 11.60 -7.19 -13.40
N LEU A 237 11.43 -5.96 -12.93
CA LEU A 237 12.45 -4.91 -12.99
C LEU A 237 12.84 -4.49 -11.57
N LEU A 238 14.13 -4.54 -11.26
CA LEU A 238 14.71 -4.32 -9.93
C LEU A 238 15.82 -3.26 -9.91
N GLY A 239 16.11 -2.65 -11.07
CA GLY A 239 17.17 -1.68 -11.26
C GLY A 239 17.06 -0.46 -10.36
N GLU A 240 18.18 0.26 -10.22
CA GLU A 240 18.24 1.52 -9.47
C GLU A 240 17.77 1.40 -8.00
N ASN A 241 18.02 0.23 -7.38
CA ASN A 241 17.84 0.02 -5.95
C ASN A 241 19.20 0.02 -5.24
N PRO A 242 19.29 0.53 -3.99
CA PRO A 242 20.54 0.64 -3.25
C PRO A 242 20.98 -0.70 -2.64
N TRP A 243 21.34 -1.66 -3.50
CA TRP A 243 21.71 -3.02 -3.10
C TRP A 243 22.93 -3.04 -2.17
N THR A 244 22.79 -3.71 -1.04
CA THR A 244 23.81 -3.89 -0.01
C THR A 244 24.41 -5.27 -0.15
N CYS A 245 25.61 -5.34 -0.70
CA CYS A 245 26.37 -6.57 -0.93
C CYS A 245 27.24 -6.90 0.28
N ILE A 246 26.61 -7.32 1.36
CA ILE A 246 27.25 -7.81 2.59
C ILE A 246 26.90 -9.29 2.80
N CYS A 247 27.46 -9.88 3.85
CA CYS A 247 27.02 -11.17 4.37
C CYS A 247 25.51 -11.13 4.66
N GLY A 248 24.76 -12.04 4.07
CA GLY A 248 23.30 -12.09 3.99
C GLY A 248 22.72 -11.86 2.58
N MET A 249 23.51 -11.39 1.61
CA MET A 249 23.06 -11.18 0.22
C MET A 249 23.10 -12.45 -0.64
N GLU A 250 23.77 -13.50 -0.14
CA GLU A 250 24.00 -14.78 -0.80
C GLU A 250 22.71 -15.41 -1.35
N PRO A 251 21.60 -15.51 -0.59
CA PRO A 251 20.39 -16.17 -1.10
C PRO A 251 19.75 -15.40 -2.27
N PHE A 252 19.79 -14.07 -2.22
CA PHE A 252 19.26 -13.23 -3.30
C PHE A 252 20.15 -13.29 -4.55
N ALA A 253 21.47 -13.29 -4.39
CA ALA A 253 22.39 -13.47 -5.51
C ALA A 253 22.20 -14.85 -6.18
N ALA A 254 22.09 -15.91 -5.39
CA ALA A 254 21.81 -17.26 -5.88
C ALA A 254 20.45 -17.33 -6.61
N TRP A 255 19.40 -16.74 -6.03
CA TRP A 255 18.08 -16.65 -6.65
C TRP A 255 18.14 -15.90 -7.99
N LEU A 256 18.82 -14.76 -8.05
CA LEU A 256 18.97 -13.95 -9.26
C LEU A 256 19.60 -14.77 -10.40
N ASN A 257 20.65 -15.53 -10.11
CA ASN A 257 21.30 -16.42 -11.09
C ASN A 257 20.36 -17.56 -11.56
N SER A 258 19.55 -18.09 -10.65
CA SER A 258 18.58 -19.16 -10.98
C SER A 258 17.31 -18.65 -11.69
N SER A 259 17.07 -17.34 -11.72
CA SER A 259 15.80 -16.75 -12.16
C SER A 259 15.53 -16.80 -13.68
N GLN A 260 16.38 -17.47 -14.46
CA GLN A 260 16.23 -17.74 -15.91
C GLN A 260 15.83 -16.52 -16.78
N GLY A 261 16.20 -15.31 -16.38
CA GLY A 261 15.88 -14.08 -17.12
C GLY A 261 14.50 -13.49 -16.82
N HIS A 262 13.80 -13.94 -15.77
CA HIS A 262 12.60 -13.27 -15.25
C HIS A 262 12.90 -11.83 -14.82
N VAL A 263 14.12 -11.59 -14.29
CA VAL A 263 14.62 -10.24 -13.98
C VAL A 263 15.15 -9.60 -15.26
N GLY A 264 14.32 -8.75 -15.89
CA GLY A 264 14.59 -8.18 -17.21
C GLY A 264 15.72 -7.16 -17.24
N ASP A 265 16.20 -6.71 -16.09
CA ASP A 265 17.32 -5.77 -15.89
C ASP A 265 18.43 -6.34 -15.01
N ALA A 266 18.54 -7.68 -14.92
CA ALA A 266 19.51 -8.38 -14.08
C ALA A 266 20.97 -7.93 -14.30
N GLU A 267 21.34 -7.68 -15.55
CA GLU A 267 22.70 -7.25 -15.92
C GLU A 267 23.06 -5.87 -15.36
N GLY A 268 22.06 -5.00 -15.16
CA GLY A 268 22.22 -3.65 -14.62
C GLY A 268 22.24 -3.61 -13.09
N LEU A 269 21.98 -4.73 -12.40
CA LEU A 269 21.94 -4.74 -10.94
C LEU A 269 23.36 -4.72 -10.37
N VAL A 270 23.66 -3.62 -9.66
CA VAL A 270 24.97 -3.39 -9.04
C VAL A 270 24.88 -3.09 -7.55
N CYS A 271 25.96 -3.41 -6.84
CA CYS A 271 26.12 -3.06 -5.42
C CYS A 271 26.24 -1.54 -5.24
N ALA A 272 25.47 -0.99 -4.32
CA ALA A 272 25.61 0.38 -3.85
C ALA A 272 26.48 0.47 -2.57
N PHE A 273 26.43 -0.57 -1.73
CA PHE A 273 27.19 -0.69 -0.48
C PHE A 273 27.77 -2.11 -0.34
N PRO A 274 28.92 -2.32 0.32
CA PRO A 274 29.85 -1.33 0.87
C PRO A 274 30.59 -0.54 -0.22
N SER A 275 31.26 0.56 0.16
CA SER A 275 31.96 1.45 -0.78
C SER A 275 32.99 0.71 -1.65
N ASP A 276 33.67 -0.29 -1.09
CA ASP A 276 34.68 -1.08 -1.79
C ASP A 276 34.09 -1.98 -2.89
N MET A 277 32.79 -2.31 -2.79
CA MET A 277 32.07 -3.13 -3.75
C MET A 277 31.17 -2.30 -4.66
N ARG A 278 31.18 -0.96 -4.55
CA ARG A 278 30.29 -0.10 -5.33
C ARG A 278 30.45 -0.33 -6.84
N ASN A 279 29.33 -0.41 -7.54
CA ASN A 279 29.24 -0.74 -8.97
C ASN A 279 29.68 -2.17 -9.36
N THR A 280 29.86 -3.06 -8.38
CA THR A 280 30.07 -4.49 -8.67
C THR A 280 28.74 -5.13 -9.08
N SER A 281 28.73 -5.90 -10.18
CA SER A 281 27.54 -6.61 -10.64
C SER A 281 27.13 -7.71 -9.66
N LEU A 282 25.83 -7.77 -9.35
CA LEU A 282 25.23 -8.79 -8.48
C LEU A 282 25.33 -10.20 -9.06
N LEU A 283 25.32 -10.35 -10.38
CA LEU A 283 25.49 -11.65 -11.05
C LEU A 283 26.91 -12.22 -10.82
N ARG A 284 27.92 -11.36 -10.69
CA ARG A 284 29.30 -11.79 -10.38
C ARG A 284 29.45 -12.33 -8.96
N LEU A 285 28.64 -11.83 -8.02
CA LEU A 285 28.59 -12.36 -6.66
C LEU A 285 27.99 -13.77 -6.67
N ALA A 286 26.92 -13.99 -7.43
CA ALA A 286 26.31 -15.30 -7.58
C ALA A 286 27.28 -16.33 -8.18
N ALA A 287 28.07 -15.92 -9.18
CA ALA A 287 29.09 -16.77 -9.80
C ALA A 287 30.22 -17.16 -8.83
N GLY A 288 30.66 -16.23 -7.96
CA GLY A 288 31.70 -16.48 -6.95
C GLY A 288 31.29 -17.51 -5.91
N GLN A 289 29.99 -17.58 -5.58
CA GLN A 289 29.46 -18.56 -4.63
C GLN A 289 29.28 -19.96 -5.21
N ALA A 290 29.04 -20.06 -6.52
CA ALA A 290 28.81 -21.34 -7.19
C ALA A 290 30.10 -22.17 -7.37
N GLY A 291 31.25 -21.70 -6.89
CA GLY A 291 32.54 -22.38 -7.06
C GLY A 291 32.98 -22.52 -8.52
N ALA A 292 32.34 -21.77 -9.43
CA ALA A 292 32.73 -21.74 -10.83
C ALA A 292 34.05 -20.97 -10.94
N GLY A 293 35.12 -21.63 -11.37
CA GLY A 293 36.49 -21.09 -11.45
C GLY A 293 36.70 -19.95 -12.47
N GLY A 294 35.88 -18.90 -12.39
CA GLY A 294 35.94 -17.67 -13.18
C GLY A 294 35.95 -16.42 -12.30
N ASP A 295 35.75 -15.26 -12.92
CA ASP A 295 35.85 -13.88 -12.40
C ASP A 295 34.79 -13.50 -11.33
N GLY A 296 34.30 -14.48 -10.56
CA GLY A 296 33.32 -14.31 -9.49
C GLY A 296 33.92 -13.68 -8.24
N VAL A 297 33.13 -12.88 -7.52
CA VAL A 297 33.56 -12.20 -6.28
C VAL A 297 33.00 -12.96 -5.08
N GLU A 298 33.88 -13.49 -4.22
CA GLU A 298 33.49 -14.20 -3.01
C GLU A 298 33.36 -13.22 -1.83
N LEU A 299 32.17 -13.16 -1.23
CA LEU A 299 31.94 -12.48 0.04
C LEU A 299 32.57 -13.36 1.13
N GLY A 300 33.74 -12.99 1.65
CA GLY A 300 34.54 -13.75 2.63
C GLY A 300 33.92 -13.95 4.02
N CYS A 301 32.60 -14.08 4.10
CA CYS A 301 31.75 -14.08 5.28
C CYS A 301 31.88 -15.32 6.16
N HIS A 302 32.41 -16.43 5.62
CA HIS A 302 32.56 -17.70 6.33
C HIS A 302 34.02 -17.99 6.72
N ARG A 303 34.92 -17.02 6.53
CA ARG A 303 36.25 -17.09 7.15
C ARG A 303 36.07 -16.72 8.62
N VAL A 304 36.01 -17.74 9.47
CA VAL A 304 36.12 -17.60 10.93
C VAL A 304 37.48 -16.97 11.23
N GLY A 305 37.54 -15.64 11.20
CA GLY A 305 38.62 -14.88 11.81
C GLY A 305 38.39 -14.86 13.32
N GLU A 306 39.45 -15.06 14.09
CA GLU A 306 39.53 -15.09 15.56
C GLU A 306 38.90 -13.88 16.31
N GLY A 307 38.21 -12.96 15.63
CA GLY A 307 37.57 -11.77 16.20
C GLY A 307 36.05 -11.84 16.41
N ALA A 308 35.34 -12.82 15.83
CA ALA A 308 33.88 -12.92 15.99
C ALA A 308 33.48 -13.40 17.41
N ASP A 309 34.28 -14.29 18.00
CA ASP A 309 34.09 -14.73 19.38
C ASP A 309 34.21 -13.57 20.36
N LEU A 310 35.10 -12.60 20.09
CA LEU A 310 35.29 -11.43 20.94
C LEU A 310 34.05 -10.51 20.94
N ALA A 311 33.38 -10.35 19.80
CA ALA A 311 32.19 -9.51 19.68
C ALA A 311 30.98 -10.13 20.38
N LEU A 312 30.71 -11.44 20.19
CA LEU A 312 29.65 -12.14 20.92
C LEU A 312 29.93 -12.16 22.43
N GLN A 313 31.18 -12.39 22.84
CA GLN A 313 31.58 -12.38 24.25
C GLN A 313 31.36 -11.02 24.90
N THR A 314 31.63 -9.90 24.21
CA THR A 314 31.35 -8.55 24.75
C THR A 314 29.85 -8.29 24.94
N SER A 315 28.99 -8.84 24.08
CA SER A 315 27.52 -8.72 24.20
C SER A 315 26.99 -9.49 25.42
N TYR A 316 27.45 -10.72 25.66
CA TYR A 316 27.04 -11.50 26.83
C TYR A 316 27.56 -10.95 28.15
N VAL A 317 28.78 -10.40 28.18
CA VAL A 317 29.31 -9.72 29.36
C VAL A 317 28.46 -8.49 29.70
N PHE A 318 28.07 -7.70 28.70
CA PHE A 318 27.20 -6.55 28.90
C PHE A 318 25.81 -6.95 29.43
N LEU A 319 25.20 -7.99 28.85
CA LEU A 319 23.94 -8.55 29.34
C LEU A 319 24.04 -9.04 30.80
N GLY A 320 25.14 -9.73 31.13
CA GLY A 320 25.41 -10.19 32.49
C GLY A 320 25.55 -9.05 33.50
N ILE A 321 26.23 -7.95 33.13
CA ILE A 321 26.36 -6.76 33.98
C ILE A 321 24.99 -6.10 34.22
N VAL A 322 24.17 -5.97 33.17
CA VAL A 322 22.82 -5.37 33.29
C VAL A 322 21.94 -6.23 34.20
N LEU A 323 21.92 -7.54 34.02
CA LEU A 323 21.15 -8.46 34.87
C LEU A 323 21.64 -8.44 36.33
N GLY A 324 22.96 -8.38 36.54
CA GLY A 324 23.54 -8.24 37.88
C GLY A 324 23.13 -6.93 38.57
N PHE A 325 23.11 -5.82 37.83
CA PHE A 325 22.68 -4.52 38.36
C PHE A 325 21.20 -4.51 38.72
N VAL A 326 20.34 -5.07 37.87
CA VAL A 326 18.89 -5.23 38.16
C VAL A 326 18.67 -6.08 39.41
N GLY A 327 19.40 -7.20 39.54
CA GLY A 327 19.35 -8.04 40.73
C GLY A 327 19.78 -7.32 42.01
N LEU A 328 20.84 -6.49 41.93
CA LEU A 328 21.33 -5.71 43.06
C LEU A 328 20.34 -4.63 43.49
N VAL A 329 19.72 -3.92 42.53
CA VAL A 329 18.66 -2.95 42.82
C VAL A 329 17.46 -3.64 43.46
N PHE A 330 17.05 -4.81 42.97
CA PHE A 330 15.95 -5.57 43.55
C PHE A 330 16.23 -5.99 45.00
N LEU A 331 17.44 -6.50 45.28
CA LEU A 331 17.86 -6.83 46.64
C LEU A 331 17.92 -5.59 47.56
N LEU A 332 18.37 -4.45 47.04
CA LEU A 332 18.38 -3.19 47.77
C LEU A 332 16.96 -2.73 48.14
N VAL A 333 16.00 -2.86 47.20
CA VAL A 333 14.58 -2.56 47.45
C VAL A 333 14.01 -3.47 48.53
N LEU A 334 14.30 -4.78 48.48
CA LEU A 334 13.88 -5.72 49.53
C LEU A 334 14.53 -5.41 50.88
N TYR A 335 15.80 -5.01 50.88
CA TYR A 335 16.53 -4.62 52.09
C TYR A 335 15.95 -3.36 52.74
N LEU A 336 15.72 -2.31 51.95
CA LEU A 336 15.12 -1.05 52.42
C LEU A 336 13.67 -1.25 52.87
N ASN A 337 12.93 -2.15 52.22
CA ASN A 337 11.55 -2.46 52.58
C ASN A 337 11.41 -3.58 53.62
N ARG A 338 12.51 -4.04 54.24
CA ARG A 338 12.51 -5.19 55.17
C ARG A 338 11.61 -4.98 56.38
N GLN A 339 11.53 -3.77 56.93
CA GLN A 339 10.63 -3.45 58.04
C GLN A 339 9.17 -3.37 57.58
N GLY A 340 8.90 -2.80 56.41
CA GLY A 340 7.55 -2.74 55.84
C GLY A 340 6.99 -4.13 55.52
N ILE A 341 7.81 -5.02 54.96
CA ILE A 341 7.44 -6.41 54.67
C ILE A 341 7.21 -7.19 55.97
N LYS A 342 8.08 -7.05 56.97
CA LYS A 342 7.89 -7.71 58.28
C LYS A 342 6.60 -7.25 58.96
N LYS A 343 6.33 -5.94 58.94
CA LYS A 343 5.09 -5.37 59.48
C LYS A 343 3.87 -5.95 58.76
N ARG A 344 3.88 -5.94 57.42
CA ARG A 344 2.77 -6.48 56.61
C ARG A 344 2.53 -7.98 56.84
N ILE A 345 3.57 -8.78 57.07
CA ILE A 345 3.45 -10.20 57.39
C ILE A 345 2.85 -10.41 58.79
N ASN A 346 3.27 -9.61 59.77
CA ASN A 346 2.73 -9.69 61.13
C ASN A 346 1.27 -9.23 61.16
N ASP A 347 0.93 -8.11 60.51
CA ASP A 347 -0.45 -7.60 60.40
C ASP A 347 -1.37 -8.65 59.71
N MET A 348 -0.88 -9.32 58.65
CA MET A 348 -1.62 -10.43 58.02
C MET A 348 -1.82 -11.62 58.96
N ARG A 349 -0.81 -11.98 59.75
CA ARG A 349 -0.90 -13.09 60.70
C ARG A 349 -1.89 -12.78 61.81
N GLU A 350 -1.89 -11.56 62.33
CA GLU A 350 -2.85 -11.10 63.33
C GLU A 350 -4.28 -11.16 62.76
N ALA A 351 -4.52 -10.57 61.59
CA ALA A 351 -5.83 -10.61 60.93
C ALA A 351 -6.33 -12.04 60.66
N CYS A 352 -5.43 -12.95 60.28
CA CYS A 352 -5.78 -14.35 60.03
C CYS A 352 -6.11 -15.10 61.33
N THR A 353 -5.43 -14.77 62.43
CA THR A 353 -5.67 -15.38 63.75
C THR A 353 -7.03 -14.91 64.29
N GLU A 354 -7.32 -13.61 64.18
CA GLU A 354 -8.60 -13.02 64.59
C GLU A 354 -9.78 -13.64 63.81
N MET A 355 -9.61 -13.86 62.50
CA MET A 355 -10.64 -14.51 61.70
C MET A 355 -10.86 -15.97 62.12
N LEU A 356 -9.79 -16.70 62.43
CA LEU A 356 -9.87 -18.10 62.87
C LEU A 356 -10.55 -18.23 64.25
N GLU A 357 -10.22 -17.33 65.18
CA GLU A 357 -10.88 -17.24 66.49
C GLU A 357 -12.36 -16.87 66.34
N GLY A 358 -12.71 -15.95 65.45
CA GLY A 358 -14.09 -15.62 65.13
C GLY A 358 -14.88 -16.82 64.59
N TYR A 359 -14.30 -17.59 63.67
CA TYR A 359 -14.90 -18.83 63.19
C TYR A 359 -15.06 -19.88 64.30
N HIS A 360 -14.07 -20.00 65.18
CA HIS A 360 -14.13 -20.93 66.31
C HIS A 360 -15.24 -20.55 67.30
N TYR A 361 -15.36 -19.26 67.62
CA TYR A 361 -16.41 -18.74 68.50
C TYR A 361 -17.82 -18.95 67.92
N HIS A 362 -18.01 -18.66 66.63
CA HIS A 362 -19.27 -18.93 65.95
C HIS A 362 -19.62 -20.42 65.93
N TYR A 363 -18.62 -21.27 65.67
CA TYR A 363 -18.82 -22.72 65.69
C TYR A 363 -19.22 -23.21 67.08
N GLU A 364 -18.58 -22.76 68.16
CA GLU A 364 -18.98 -23.14 69.53
C GLU A 364 -20.38 -22.64 69.89
N HIS A 365 -20.76 -21.43 69.47
CA HIS A 365 -22.08 -20.86 69.74
C HIS A 365 -23.20 -21.56 68.95
N ASP A 366 -22.97 -21.92 67.69
CA ASP A 366 -23.95 -22.66 66.88
C ASP A 366 -24.04 -24.14 67.29
N SER A 367 -22.99 -24.67 67.93
CA SER A 367 -22.94 -26.04 68.43
C SER A 367 -23.55 -26.23 69.82
N ASP A 368 -23.96 -25.17 70.54
CA ASP A 368 -24.53 -25.28 71.88
C ASP A 368 -25.97 -25.87 71.80
N PRO A 369 -26.19 -27.11 72.28
CA PRO A 369 -27.49 -27.78 72.21
C PRO A 369 -28.58 -27.13 73.08
N ARG A 370 -28.26 -26.10 73.88
CA ARG A 370 -29.26 -25.34 74.64
C ARG A 370 -30.05 -24.34 73.80
N LEU A 371 -29.48 -23.82 72.70
CA LEU A 371 -30.14 -22.85 71.81
C LEU A 371 -31.14 -23.52 70.84
N SER A 372 -30.95 -24.80 70.52
CA SER A 372 -31.86 -25.56 69.67
C SER A 372 -33.18 -25.96 70.36
N GLN A 373 -33.28 -25.84 71.69
CA GLN A 373 -34.50 -26.13 72.47
C GLN A 373 -35.41 -24.92 72.71
N VAL A 374 -35.00 -23.70 72.33
CA VAL A 374 -35.83 -22.49 72.51
C VAL A 374 -36.69 -22.19 71.28
N SER A 375 -36.36 -22.75 70.11
CA SER A 375 -37.05 -22.45 68.84
C SER A 375 -38.15 -23.43 68.45
N THR A 376 -38.44 -24.45 69.27
CA THR A 376 -39.46 -25.47 68.99
C THR A 376 -40.74 -25.33 69.82
N THR A 377 -40.90 -24.25 70.59
CA THR A 377 -42.10 -23.97 71.41
C THR A 377 -42.82 -22.66 71.08
N ALA A 378 -42.48 -22.01 69.97
CA ALA A 378 -43.11 -20.77 69.52
C ALA A 378 -43.64 -20.86 68.07
N ASP A 379 -44.49 -21.86 67.81
CA ASP A 379 -45.50 -21.86 66.73
C ASP A 379 -46.42 -23.09 66.89
N ILE A 380 -47.37 -22.99 67.85
CA ILE A 380 -48.68 -23.67 67.84
C ILE A 380 -49.72 -22.65 68.30
#